data_AF-A0A2M7TGV8-F1
#
_entry.id   AF-A0A2M7TGV8-F1
#
_cell.length_a   1.000
_cell.length_b   1.000
_cell.length_c   1.000
_cell.angle_alpha   90.00
_cell.angle_beta   90.00
_cell.angle_gamma   90.00
#
_symmetry.space_group_name_H-M   'P 1'
#
loop_
_entity.id
_entity.type
_entity.pdbx_description
1 polymer ?
#
loop_
_entity_poly.entity_id
_entity_poly.type
_entity_poly.pdbx_seq_one_letter_code
_entity_poly.pdbx_strand_id
1 'polypeptide(L)'
;MVKFSQQQALTRWDTLPYNLRQAIFSDYNAEILWRVCENQHLAEDKIQKIATLTGGVLMGFIHSEDFALEIREALNINIEIADTIAAEINKKIFSQFKNDLEKIYQPASSETENIGEEEELPILDLRKKMEESSFKIVEDENHKQENKIDLSEPIIIEKTEEKKEKKTEEPKVENGPLIIHQEAGFKPLSGKLKSLSGMFNFLRSRDEFKKEEEPVRAELEIGAEEIKIVNYGEENLPVVPEIKLQQEPEKIEPKIEPKIEPKTEQKDESEETIDLGMFK
;
A
#
# COMPACT_ATOMS: atom_id res chain seq x y z
N MET A 1 -15.57 -11.61 -1.00
CA MET A 1 -14.69 -11.41 0.18
C MET A 1 -14.09 -12.73 0.60
N VAL A 2 -12.88 -12.98 0.13
CA VAL A 2 -12.10 -14.16 0.49
C VAL A 2 -11.88 -14.18 2.00
N LYS A 3 -12.28 -15.29 2.64
CA LYS A 3 -12.04 -15.56 4.05
C LYS A 3 -10.98 -16.65 4.14
N PHE A 4 -9.86 -16.34 4.76
CA PHE A 4 -8.80 -17.30 5.06
C PHE A 4 -8.52 -17.28 6.56
N SER A 5 -8.06 -18.41 7.11
CA SER A 5 -7.74 -18.50 8.54
C SER A 5 -6.43 -17.77 8.84
N GLN A 6 -6.24 -17.36 10.10
CA GLN A 6 -4.98 -16.75 10.54
C GLN A 6 -3.78 -17.68 10.29
N GLN A 7 -3.97 -18.99 10.49
CA GLN A 7 -2.93 -19.98 10.21
C GLN A 7 -2.58 -20.04 8.73
N GLN A 8 -3.57 -19.97 7.82
CA GLN A 8 -3.30 -19.89 6.39
C GLN A 8 -2.52 -18.63 6.01
N ALA A 9 -2.87 -17.48 6.62
CA ALA A 9 -2.14 -16.23 6.42
C ALA A 9 -0.68 -16.34 6.88
N LEU A 10 -0.44 -16.90 8.06
CA LEU A 10 0.91 -17.08 8.61
C LEU A 10 1.75 -18.04 7.76
N THR A 11 1.21 -19.21 7.41
CA THR A 11 1.91 -20.15 6.52
C THR A 11 2.26 -19.50 5.19
N ARG A 12 1.33 -18.71 4.63
CA ARG A 12 1.57 -18.04 3.36
C ARG A 12 2.63 -16.94 3.50
N TRP A 13 2.58 -16.18 4.59
CA TRP A 13 3.55 -15.14 4.92
C TRP A 13 4.97 -15.67 4.99
N ASP A 14 5.17 -16.83 5.64
CA ASP A 14 6.49 -17.44 5.80
C ASP A 14 7.08 -17.92 4.46
N THR A 15 6.21 -18.33 3.52
CA THR A 15 6.62 -18.74 2.17
C THR A 15 6.79 -17.58 1.19
N LEU A 16 6.43 -16.36 1.58
CA LEU A 16 6.35 -15.23 0.66
C LEU A 16 7.75 -14.69 0.30
N PRO A 17 8.05 -14.45 -0.98
CA PRO A 17 9.28 -13.77 -1.41
C PRO A 17 9.47 -12.44 -0.67
N TYR A 18 10.73 -12.13 -0.35
CA TYR A 18 11.07 -10.92 0.42
C TYR A 18 10.53 -9.64 -0.23
N ASN A 19 10.59 -9.53 -1.56
CA ASN A 19 10.09 -8.37 -2.31
C ASN A 19 8.60 -8.11 -2.06
N LEU A 20 7.79 -9.16 -2.01
CA LEU A 20 6.35 -9.06 -1.79
C LEU A 20 6.03 -8.74 -0.32
N ARG A 21 6.80 -9.28 0.63
CA ARG A 21 6.68 -8.88 2.05
C ARG A 21 6.95 -7.40 2.24
N GLN A 22 7.99 -6.88 1.60
CA GLN A 22 8.30 -5.45 1.59
C GLN A 22 7.20 -4.64 0.89
N ALA A 23 6.65 -5.16 -0.21
CA ALA A 23 5.57 -4.48 -0.93
C ALA A 23 4.31 -4.28 -0.08
N ILE A 24 3.98 -5.25 0.78
CA ILE A 24 2.81 -5.19 1.68
C ILE A 24 2.96 -4.08 2.74
N PHE A 25 4.18 -3.86 3.25
CA PHE A 25 4.48 -2.85 4.28
C PHE A 25 5.12 -1.57 3.72
N SER A 26 5.06 -1.37 2.41
CA SER A 26 5.66 -0.20 1.76
C SER A 26 4.74 1.02 1.88
N ASP A 27 5.23 2.06 2.55
CA ASP A 27 4.56 3.36 2.65
C ASP A 27 4.24 3.94 1.26
N TYR A 28 5.14 3.74 0.30
CA TYR A 28 4.95 4.19 -1.09
C TYR A 28 3.75 3.50 -1.76
N ASN A 29 3.59 2.19 -1.54
CA ASN A 29 2.44 1.46 -2.10
C ASN A 29 1.14 1.86 -1.39
N ALA A 30 1.19 2.10 -0.08
CA ALA A 30 0.05 2.60 0.69
C ALA A 30 -0.40 3.99 0.18
N GLU A 31 0.54 4.90 -0.07
CA GLU A 31 0.26 6.23 -0.62
C GLU A 31 -0.35 6.15 -2.03
N ILE A 32 0.19 5.29 -2.91
CA ILE A 32 -0.39 5.05 -4.23
C ILE A 32 -1.84 4.58 -4.10
N LEU A 33 -2.08 3.56 -3.27
CA LEU A 33 -3.41 2.99 -3.08
C LEU A 33 -4.39 4.03 -2.55
N TRP A 34 -3.98 4.82 -1.55
CA TRP A 34 -4.78 5.90 -0.99
C TRP A 34 -5.19 6.90 -2.08
N ARG A 35 -4.23 7.43 -2.83
CA ARG A 35 -4.48 8.41 -3.91
C ARG A 35 -5.40 7.86 -4.99
N VAL A 36 -5.23 6.59 -5.39
CA VAL A 36 -6.11 5.96 -6.40
C VAL A 36 -7.56 5.91 -5.90
N CYS A 37 -7.78 5.55 -4.64
CA CYS A 37 -9.11 5.47 -4.07
C CYS A 37 -9.73 6.85 -3.80
N GLU A 38 -8.93 7.81 -3.35
CA GLU A 38 -9.32 9.19 -3.10
C GLU A 38 -9.77 9.89 -4.39
N ASN A 39 -9.06 9.66 -5.50
CA ASN A 39 -9.44 10.16 -6.82
C ASN A 39 -10.83 9.67 -7.29
N GLN A 40 -11.31 8.57 -6.73
CA GLN A 40 -12.65 8.02 -6.99
C GLN A 40 -13.67 8.40 -5.90
N HIS A 41 -13.32 9.34 -5.02
CA HIS A 41 -14.14 9.83 -3.91
C HIS A 41 -14.66 8.72 -2.99
N LEU A 42 -13.83 7.69 -2.75
CA LEU A 42 -14.18 6.63 -1.81
C LEU A 42 -13.99 7.08 -0.36
N ALA A 43 -14.91 6.69 0.51
CA ALA A 43 -14.79 6.87 1.96
C ALA A 43 -13.66 6.01 2.53
N GLU A 44 -13.03 6.47 3.61
CA GLU A 44 -11.88 5.81 4.25
C GLU A 44 -12.13 4.33 4.59
N ASP A 45 -13.30 3.98 5.15
CA ASP A 45 -13.71 2.60 5.42
C ASP A 45 -13.61 1.68 4.19
N LYS A 46 -13.86 2.22 2.99
CA LYS A 46 -13.77 1.49 1.72
C LYS A 46 -12.32 1.36 1.26
N ILE A 47 -11.51 2.39 1.49
CA ILE A 47 -10.07 2.36 1.19
C ILE A 47 -9.38 1.26 2.00
N GLN A 48 -9.69 1.16 3.31
CA GLN A 48 -9.16 0.10 4.17
C GLN A 48 -9.50 -1.30 3.64
N LYS A 49 -10.74 -1.51 3.18
CA LYS A 49 -11.14 -2.79 2.55
C LYS A 49 -10.35 -3.08 1.28
N ILE A 50 -10.13 -2.08 0.43
CA ILE A 50 -9.31 -2.24 -0.79
C ILE A 50 -7.87 -2.55 -0.42
N ALA A 51 -7.30 -1.91 0.60
CA ALA A 51 -5.97 -2.21 1.10
C ALA A 51 -5.85 -3.68 1.56
N THR A 52 -6.84 -4.20 2.29
CA THR A 52 -6.89 -5.62 2.67
C THR A 52 -6.95 -6.54 1.45
N LEU A 53 -7.75 -6.21 0.43
CA LEU A 53 -7.82 -6.98 -0.81
C LEU A 53 -6.50 -6.92 -1.59
N THR A 54 -5.84 -5.76 -1.64
CA THR A 54 -4.51 -5.59 -2.27
C THR A 54 -3.47 -6.45 -1.56
N GLY A 55 -3.48 -6.48 -0.22
CA GLY A 55 -2.66 -7.41 0.56
C GLY A 55 -2.96 -8.87 0.21
N GLY A 56 -4.25 -9.21 0.04
CA GLY A 56 -4.69 -10.54 -0.42
C GLY A 56 -4.11 -10.94 -1.78
N VAL A 57 -4.03 -10.00 -2.72
CA VAL A 57 -3.37 -10.22 -4.02
C VAL A 57 -1.86 -10.42 -3.84
N LEU A 58 -1.19 -9.56 -3.06
CA LEU A 58 0.26 -9.67 -2.83
C LEU A 58 0.67 -10.95 -2.09
N MET A 59 -0.20 -11.49 -1.24
CA MET A 59 -0.02 -12.80 -0.58
C MET A 59 -0.42 -13.98 -1.48
N GLY A 60 -1.00 -13.71 -2.64
CA GLY A 60 -1.41 -14.73 -3.61
C GLY A 60 -2.70 -15.47 -3.26
N PHE A 61 -3.57 -14.89 -2.44
CA PHE A 61 -4.91 -15.44 -2.16
C PHE A 61 -5.94 -15.04 -3.23
N ILE A 62 -5.72 -13.93 -3.92
CA ILE A 62 -6.60 -13.38 -4.96
C ILE A 62 -5.76 -13.20 -6.21
N HIS A 63 -6.23 -13.68 -7.36
CA HIS A 63 -5.56 -13.42 -8.63
C HIS A 63 -5.71 -11.95 -9.02
N SER A 64 -4.69 -11.33 -9.61
CA SER A 64 -4.74 -9.90 -10.00
C SER A 64 -5.87 -9.60 -11.01
N GLU A 65 -6.28 -10.60 -11.79
CA GLU A 65 -7.39 -10.48 -12.75
C GLU A 65 -8.76 -10.48 -12.06
N ASP A 66 -8.90 -11.16 -10.92
CA ASP A 66 -10.13 -11.23 -10.15
C ASP A 66 -10.28 -10.06 -9.16
N PHE A 67 -9.25 -9.21 -9.05
CA PHE A 67 -9.22 -8.12 -8.08
C PHE A 67 -10.37 -7.12 -8.26
N ALA A 68 -10.74 -6.80 -9.50
CA ALA A 68 -11.88 -5.92 -9.80
C ALA A 68 -13.22 -6.52 -9.32
N LEU A 69 -13.39 -7.83 -9.52
CA LEU A 69 -14.57 -8.57 -9.07
C LEU A 69 -14.68 -8.53 -7.54
N GLU A 70 -13.58 -8.80 -6.84
CA GLU A 70 -13.55 -8.80 -5.37
C GLU A 70 -13.81 -7.41 -4.79
N ILE A 71 -13.27 -6.33 -5.39
CA ILE A 71 -13.60 -4.95 -4.99
C ILE A 71 -15.11 -4.72 -5.13
N ARG A 72 -15.69 -5.08 -6.28
CA ARG A 72 -17.12 -4.88 -6.54
C ARG A 72 -17.98 -5.61 -5.51
N GLU A 73 -17.67 -6.86 -5.23
CA GLU A 73 -18.43 -7.69 -4.29
C GLU A 73 -18.27 -7.23 -2.84
N ALA A 74 -17.06 -6.85 -2.43
CA ALA A 74 -16.79 -6.46 -1.05
C ALA A 74 -17.31 -5.05 -0.69
N LEU A 75 -17.34 -4.13 -1.67
CA LEU A 75 -17.73 -2.73 -1.44
C LEU A 75 -19.12 -2.39 -1.98
N ASN A 76 -19.73 -3.26 -2.80
CA ASN A 76 -21.00 -3.03 -3.49
C ASN A 76 -21.05 -1.68 -4.25
N ILE A 77 -19.98 -1.40 -5.01
CA ILE A 77 -19.81 -0.17 -5.80
C ILE A 77 -20.08 -0.41 -7.29
N ASN A 78 -20.18 0.67 -8.06
CA ASN A 78 -20.32 0.60 -9.52
C ASN A 78 -19.13 -0.15 -10.14
N ILE A 79 -19.42 -1.00 -11.13
CA ILE A 79 -18.44 -1.78 -11.88
C ILE A 79 -17.36 -0.90 -12.52
N GLU A 80 -17.73 0.25 -13.08
CA GLU A 80 -16.79 1.16 -13.75
C GLU A 80 -15.76 1.72 -12.77
N ILE A 81 -16.17 2.02 -11.54
CA ILE A 81 -15.29 2.52 -10.49
C ILE A 81 -14.36 1.41 -10.02
N ALA A 82 -14.89 0.19 -9.80
CA ALA A 82 -14.09 -0.97 -9.40
C ALA A 82 -13.03 -1.31 -10.46
N ASP A 83 -13.40 -1.32 -11.74
CA ASP A 83 -12.50 -1.59 -12.86
C ASP A 83 -11.41 -0.52 -12.98
N THR A 84 -11.77 0.75 -12.80
CA THR A 84 -10.81 1.87 -12.84
C THR A 84 -9.78 1.75 -11.72
N ILE A 85 -10.22 1.48 -10.48
CA ILE A 85 -9.34 1.29 -9.33
C ILE A 85 -8.43 0.08 -9.55
N ALA A 86 -9.01 -1.06 -9.97
CA ALA A 86 -8.26 -2.28 -10.21
C ALA A 86 -7.19 -2.09 -11.30
N ALA A 87 -7.53 -1.41 -12.41
CA ALA A 87 -6.59 -1.13 -13.49
C ALA A 87 -5.44 -0.22 -13.02
N GLU A 88 -5.74 0.82 -12.23
CA GLU A 88 -4.71 1.72 -11.71
C GLU A 88 -3.78 1.02 -10.70
N ILE A 89 -4.32 0.26 -9.76
CA ILE A 89 -3.54 -0.50 -8.78
C ILE A 89 -2.71 -1.57 -9.47
N ASN A 90 -3.29 -2.30 -10.44
CA ASN A 90 -2.56 -3.31 -11.21
C ASN A 90 -1.38 -2.69 -11.96
N LYS A 91 -1.61 -1.53 -12.61
CA LYS A 91 -0.56 -0.82 -13.33
C LYS A 91 0.53 -0.26 -12.41
N LYS A 92 0.17 0.34 -11.27
CA LYS A 92 1.12 1.07 -10.41
C LYS A 92 1.80 0.17 -9.38
N ILE A 93 1.13 -0.87 -8.88
CA ILE A 93 1.62 -1.73 -7.80
C ILE A 93 1.94 -3.13 -8.35
N PHE A 94 0.94 -3.87 -8.84
CA PHE A 94 1.13 -5.30 -9.17
C PHE A 94 2.08 -5.56 -10.34
N SER A 95 2.13 -4.65 -11.31
CA SER A 95 3.04 -4.75 -12.47
C SER A 95 4.51 -4.90 -12.08
N GLN A 96 4.92 -4.30 -10.97
CA GLN A 96 6.28 -4.37 -10.44
C GLN A 96 6.64 -5.78 -9.91
N PHE A 97 5.62 -6.55 -9.50
CA PHE A 97 5.78 -7.85 -8.86
C PHE A 97 5.23 -9.00 -9.71
N LYS A 98 4.90 -8.76 -10.98
CA LYS A 98 4.24 -9.75 -11.85
C LYS A 98 4.94 -11.11 -11.85
N ASN A 99 6.27 -11.10 -12.00
CA ASN A 99 7.07 -12.32 -12.01
C ASN A 99 7.04 -13.09 -10.68
N ASP A 100 6.98 -12.38 -9.55
CA ASP A 100 6.93 -13.00 -8.22
C ASP A 100 5.52 -13.50 -7.90
N LEU A 101 4.48 -12.77 -8.32
CA LEU A 101 3.08 -13.18 -8.21
C LEU A 101 2.78 -14.43 -9.05
N GLU A 102 3.29 -14.52 -10.27
CA GLU A 102 3.10 -15.70 -11.13
C GLU A 102 3.66 -16.98 -10.49
N LYS A 103 4.81 -16.91 -9.82
CA LYS A 103 5.39 -18.06 -9.09
C LYS A 103 4.49 -18.52 -7.94
N ILE A 104 3.83 -17.58 -7.28
CA ILE A 104 2.98 -17.82 -6.11
C ILE A 104 1.64 -18.43 -6.53
N TYR A 105 1.14 -18.09 -7.71
CA TYR A 105 -0.10 -18.64 -8.27
C TYR A 105 0.07 -20.04 -8.85
N GLN A 106 1.30 -20.50 -9.13
CA GLN A 106 1.52 -21.85 -9.59
C GLN A 106 1.13 -22.85 -8.48
N PRO A 107 0.19 -23.77 -8.73
CA PRO A 107 -0.10 -24.83 -7.77
C PRO A 107 1.18 -25.64 -7.56
N ALA A 108 1.44 -26.06 -6.32
CA ALA A 108 2.65 -26.77 -5.89
C ALA A 108 2.92 -28.13 -6.61
N SER A 109 2.18 -28.44 -7.68
CA SER A 109 2.28 -29.65 -8.47
C SER A 109 3.13 -29.54 -9.74
N SER A 110 3.79 -28.41 -10.01
CA SER A 110 4.65 -28.26 -11.22
C SER A 110 6.15 -28.12 -10.95
N GLU A 111 6.62 -28.22 -9.70
CA GLU A 111 8.06 -28.26 -9.37
C GLU A 111 8.66 -29.67 -9.45
N THR A 112 8.15 -30.51 -10.35
CA THR A 112 8.90 -31.69 -10.82
C THR A 112 9.23 -31.40 -12.28
N GLU A 113 10.53 -31.40 -12.60
CA GLU A 113 11.09 -31.30 -13.96
C GLU A 113 11.21 -29.89 -14.57
N ASN A 114 11.93 -28.96 -13.93
CA ASN A 114 12.70 -27.94 -14.67
C ASN A 114 13.89 -27.44 -13.84
N ILE A 115 14.68 -28.38 -13.33
CA ILE A 115 16.07 -28.13 -12.94
C ILE A 115 16.91 -29.07 -13.81
N GLY A 116 17.64 -28.50 -14.78
CA GLY A 116 18.81 -29.14 -15.38
C GLY A 116 18.72 -29.58 -16.85
N GLU A 117 18.61 -28.64 -17.78
CA GLU A 117 19.53 -28.66 -18.93
C GLU A 117 20.73 -27.76 -18.55
N GLU A 118 21.54 -28.23 -17.59
CA GLU A 118 22.90 -27.74 -17.42
C GLU A 118 23.81 -28.66 -18.21
N GLU A 119 24.63 -28.03 -19.06
CA GLU A 119 25.71 -28.63 -19.83
C GLU A 119 26.51 -29.63 -18.98
N GLU A 120 26.82 -30.79 -19.57
CA GLU A 120 27.71 -31.79 -19.00
C GLU A 120 29.08 -31.16 -18.68
N LEU A 121 29.23 -30.64 -17.47
CA LEU A 121 30.56 -30.39 -16.93
C LEU A 121 31.19 -31.74 -16.57
N PRO A 122 32.43 -32.00 -16.99
CA PRO A 122 33.09 -33.28 -16.77
C PRO A 122 33.21 -33.56 -15.27
N ILE A 123 32.65 -34.69 -14.87
CA ILE A 123 32.76 -35.31 -13.55
C ILE A 123 34.26 -35.45 -13.22
N LEU A 124 34.77 -34.55 -12.38
CA LEU A 124 36.11 -34.68 -11.81
C LEU A 124 35.97 -35.50 -10.53
N ASP A 125 36.30 -36.77 -10.67
CA ASP A 125 36.20 -37.85 -9.68
C ASP A 125 37.08 -37.55 -8.44
N LEU A 126 36.54 -36.81 -7.47
CA LEU A 126 37.19 -36.44 -6.21
C LEU A 126 37.05 -37.53 -5.13
N ARG A 127 36.97 -38.81 -5.51
CA ARG A 127 36.83 -39.93 -4.56
C ARG A 127 38.14 -40.37 -3.88
N LYS A 128 39.16 -39.51 -3.75
CA LYS A 128 40.44 -39.98 -3.17
C LYS A 128 41.32 -38.92 -2.53
N LYS A 129 40.83 -38.26 -1.48
CA LYS A 129 41.65 -37.78 -0.33
C LYS A 129 40.78 -37.00 0.64
N MET A 130 40.32 -37.65 1.70
CA MET A 130 40.12 -37.05 3.03
C MET A 130 39.69 -38.16 3.99
N GLU A 131 40.53 -39.19 4.09
CA GLU A 131 40.75 -39.82 5.39
C GLU A 131 41.73 -38.92 6.14
N GLU A 132 41.48 -38.71 7.44
CA GLU A 132 42.30 -37.98 8.40
C GLU A 132 42.17 -36.45 8.42
N SER A 133 41.06 -35.95 8.95
CA SER A 133 41.14 -34.78 9.83
C SER A 133 40.13 -34.90 10.97
N SER A 134 40.63 -35.38 12.10
CA SER A 134 39.95 -35.46 13.38
C SER A 134 39.76 -34.05 13.96
N PHE A 135 38.56 -33.49 13.80
CA PHE A 135 38.17 -32.33 14.61
C PHE A 135 37.86 -32.79 16.03
N LYS A 136 38.67 -32.31 16.97
CA LYS A 136 38.40 -32.39 18.41
C LYS A 136 37.19 -31.53 18.73
N ILE A 137 36.17 -32.16 19.26
CA ILE A 137 35.04 -31.53 19.95
C ILE A 137 35.64 -30.86 21.20
N VAL A 138 35.57 -29.54 21.26
CA VAL A 138 35.74 -28.79 22.51
C VAL A 138 34.33 -28.53 23.01
N GLU A 139 33.97 -29.23 24.07
CA GLU A 139 32.82 -28.92 24.91
C GLU A 139 33.12 -27.61 25.62
N ASP A 140 32.42 -26.54 25.26
CA ASP A 140 32.43 -25.29 26.01
C ASP A 140 31.06 -25.13 26.68
N GLU A 141 31.00 -25.54 27.94
CA GLU A 141 29.92 -25.22 28.86
C GLU A 141 30.10 -23.79 29.38
N ASN A 142 29.36 -22.83 28.81
CA ASN A 142 28.74 -21.72 29.55
C ASN A 142 28.14 -20.70 28.59
N HIS A 143 26.81 -20.60 28.58
CA HIS A 143 26.11 -19.43 29.12
C HIS A 143 24.62 -19.54 28.81
N LYS A 144 23.89 -20.03 29.81
CA LYS A 144 22.45 -19.89 29.91
C LYS A 144 22.15 -18.55 30.56
N GLN A 145 21.91 -17.52 29.74
CA GLN A 145 21.24 -16.30 30.20
C GLN A 145 19.89 -16.21 29.47
N GLU A 146 18.87 -16.67 30.18
CA GLU A 146 17.47 -16.46 29.83
C GLU A 146 17.13 -14.99 30.11
N ASN A 147 17.14 -14.15 29.06
CA ASN A 147 16.49 -12.85 29.12
C ASN A 147 14.98 -13.05 28.90
N LYS A 148 14.25 -13.26 30.00
CA LYS A 148 12.80 -13.06 30.06
C LYS A 148 12.53 -11.57 29.96
N ILE A 149 12.07 -11.12 28.80
CA ILE A 149 11.47 -9.78 28.65
C ILE A 149 10.01 -9.94 29.09
N ASP A 150 9.72 -9.45 30.29
CA ASP A 150 8.37 -9.36 30.84
C ASP A 150 7.69 -8.12 30.25
N LEU A 151 6.98 -8.30 29.13
CA LEU A 151 6.08 -7.29 28.56
C LEU A 151 4.69 -7.47 29.16
N SER A 152 4.48 -6.89 30.34
CA SER A 152 3.14 -6.78 30.91
C SER A 152 3.00 -5.57 31.85
N GLU A 153 3.22 -4.36 31.33
CA GLU A 153 2.70 -3.15 31.97
C GLU A 153 1.44 -2.67 31.23
N PRO A 154 0.28 -2.61 31.91
CA PRO A 154 -0.93 -2.03 31.33
C PRO A 154 -0.79 -0.50 31.31
N ILE A 155 -0.98 0.09 30.14
CA ILE A 155 -1.09 1.53 29.94
C ILE A 155 -2.28 2.03 30.77
N ILE A 156 -1.99 2.78 31.84
CA ILE A 156 -2.99 3.47 32.66
C ILE A 156 -3.52 4.64 31.82
N ILE A 157 -4.73 4.49 31.26
CA ILE A 157 -5.48 5.59 30.67
C ILE A 157 -6.01 6.43 31.83
N GLU A 158 -5.37 7.57 32.08
CA GLU A 158 -5.89 8.59 32.99
C GLU A 158 -7.25 9.09 32.48
N LYS A 159 -8.29 8.67 33.19
CA LYS A 159 -9.66 9.12 33.03
C LYS A 159 -9.73 10.57 33.52
N THR A 160 -9.51 11.51 32.61
CA THR A 160 -9.67 12.94 32.87
C THR A 160 -11.16 13.25 32.96
N GLU A 161 -11.66 13.41 34.19
CA GLU A 161 -12.96 14.00 34.48
C GLU A 161 -12.90 15.51 34.22
N GLU A 162 -13.24 15.95 33.00
CA GLU A 162 -13.63 17.35 32.77
C GLU A 162 -15.14 17.51 32.90
N LYS A 163 -15.54 17.90 34.11
CA LYS A 163 -16.83 18.51 34.39
C LYS A 163 -16.65 20.03 34.30
N LYS A 164 -17.16 20.65 33.24
CA LYS A 164 -17.60 22.06 33.30
C LYS A 164 -18.59 22.40 32.19
N GLU A 165 -19.80 22.68 32.65
CA GLU A 165 -20.90 23.31 31.92
C GLU A 165 -20.42 24.59 31.21
N LYS A 166 -20.63 24.66 29.89
CA LYS A 166 -20.51 25.91 29.14
C LYS A 166 -21.75 26.13 28.27
N LYS A 167 -22.69 26.84 28.89
CA LYS A 167 -23.58 27.86 28.36
C LYS A 167 -23.62 27.98 26.82
N THR A 168 -24.76 27.60 26.25
CA THR A 168 -25.21 27.93 24.90
C THR A 168 -25.22 29.45 24.73
N GLU A 169 -24.27 29.98 23.95
CA GLU A 169 -24.36 31.32 23.36
C GLU A 169 -24.60 31.15 21.87
N GLU A 170 -25.65 31.81 21.39
CA GLU A 170 -26.09 31.83 20.00
C GLU A 170 -24.97 32.38 19.09
N PRO A 171 -24.73 31.76 17.91
CA PRO A 171 -23.74 32.27 16.98
C PRO A 171 -24.17 33.63 16.44
N LYS A 172 -23.46 34.68 16.85
CA LYS A 172 -23.52 35.99 16.21
C LYS A 172 -22.98 35.84 14.80
N VAL A 173 -23.87 35.98 13.82
CA VAL A 173 -23.56 36.06 12.40
C VAL A 173 -22.73 37.32 12.16
N GLU A 174 -21.42 37.17 12.06
CA GLU A 174 -20.55 38.23 11.53
C GLU A 174 -20.83 38.38 10.02
N ASN A 175 -21.28 39.57 9.65
CA ASN A 175 -21.51 39.99 8.28
C ASN A 175 -20.18 40.09 7.52
N GLY A 176 -19.64 38.96 7.09
CA GLY A 176 -18.58 38.90 6.09
C GLY A 176 -19.13 39.33 4.72
N PRO A 177 -18.32 39.95 3.85
CA PRO A 177 -18.74 40.35 2.52
C PRO A 177 -19.17 39.11 1.70
N LEU A 178 -20.45 39.06 1.35
CA LEU A 178 -21.03 38.04 0.50
C LEU A 178 -20.47 38.21 -0.93
N ILE A 179 -19.53 37.34 -1.33
CA ILE A 179 -19.04 37.29 -2.71
C ILE A 179 -20.08 36.55 -3.55
N ILE A 180 -20.94 37.30 -4.23
CA ILE A 180 -21.91 36.76 -5.18
C ILE A 180 -21.19 36.57 -6.53
N HIS A 181 -20.88 35.33 -6.88
CA HIS A 181 -20.45 34.99 -8.24
C HIS A 181 -21.67 35.09 -9.18
N GLN A 182 -21.72 36.14 -10.00
CA GLN A 182 -22.63 36.18 -11.14
C GLN A 182 -22.09 35.24 -12.21
N GLU A 183 -22.67 34.05 -12.32
CA GLU A 183 -22.39 33.13 -13.41
C GLU A 183 -22.85 33.75 -14.73
N ALA A 184 -21.90 34.17 -15.56
CA ALA A 184 -22.16 34.61 -16.91
C ALA A 184 -22.81 33.45 -17.69
N GLY A 185 -24.01 33.70 -18.21
CA GLY A 185 -24.86 32.70 -18.84
C GLY A 185 -24.12 31.78 -19.81
N PHE A 186 -23.98 30.52 -19.42
CA PHE A 186 -23.41 29.47 -20.24
C PHE A 186 -24.40 29.14 -21.37
N LYS A 187 -24.05 29.47 -22.62
CA LYS A 187 -24.83 29.04 -23.79
C LYS A 187 -24.56 27.55 -24.01
N PRO A 188 -25.57 26.67 -23.96
CA PRO A 188 -25.36 25.27 -24.29
C PRO A 188 -24.96 25.17 -25.76
N LEU A 189 -23.78 24.61 -26.01
CA LEU A 189 -23.38 24.17 -27.34
C LEU A 189 -24.31 23.02 -27.76
N SER A 190 -25.42 23.37 -28.41
CA SER A 190 -26.32 22.42 -29.07
C SER A 190 -25.64 21.87 -30.33
N GLY A 191 -24.57 21.13 -30.14
CA GLY A 191 -23.91 20.34 -31.17
C GLY A 191 -24.58 18.98 -31.25
N LYS A 192 -25.18 18.67 -32.41
CA LYS A 192 -25.76 17.36 -32.77
C LYS A 192 -24.86 16.22 -32.30
N LEU A 193 -25.34 15.44 -31.33
CA LEU A 193 -24.81 14.11 -31.01
C LEU A 193 -24.89 13.24 -32.28
N LYS A 194 -23.74 13.03 -32.93
CA LYS A 194 -23.58 11.94 -33.88
C LYS A 194 -23.46 10.66 -33.05
N SER A 195 -24.39 9.75 -33.28
CA SER A 195 -24.46 8.44 -32.63
C SER A 195 -23.17 7.64 -32.87
N LEU A 196 -22.48 7.30 -31.79
CA LEU A 196 -21.32 6.40 -31.74
C LEU A 196 -21.71 4.91 -31.88
N SER A 197 -22.70 4.61 -32.72
CA SER A 197 -23.29 3.27 -32.87
C SER A 197 -22.60 2.42 -33.96
N GLY A 198 -21.39 2.77 -34.39
CA GLY A 198 -20.79 2.23 -35.62
C GLY A 198 -19.40 1.60 -35.51
N MET A 199 -18.87 1.33 -34.32
CA MET A 199 -17.46 0.91 -34.16
C MET A 199 -17.24 -0.60 -33.90
N PHE A 200 -18.25 -1.45 -34.02
CA PHE A 200 -18.12 -2.90 -33.91
C PHE A 200 -18.19 -3.60 -35.27
N ASN A 201 -17.19 -3.38 -36.13
CA ASN A 201 -17.00 -4.18 -37.36
C ASN A 201 -15.53 -4.33 -37.76
N PHE A 202 -14.60 -4.39 -36.79
CA PHE A 202 -13.18 -4.61 -37.05
C PHE A 202 -12.73 -6.00 -36.56
N LEU A 203 -13.40 -7.05 -37.04
CA LEU A 203 -12.90 -8.42 -36.89
C LEU A 203 -13.37 -9.31 -38.06
N ARG A 204 -12.83 -9.08 -39.27
CA ARG A 204 -12.70 -10.13 -40.29
C ARG A 204 -11.77 -9.75 -41.43
N SER A 205 -10.86 -10.69 -41.71
CA SER A 205 -10.19 -10.94 -43.00
C SER A 205 -8.97 -10.08 -43.34
N ARG A 206 -7.81 -10.58 -42.89
CA ARG A 206 -6.71 -11.13 -43.71
C ARG A 206 -6.75 -10.84 -45.23
N ASP A 207 -5.55 -10.46 -45.70
CA ASP A 207 -4.98 -10.44 -47.06
C ASP A 207 -5.19 -9.19 -47.95
N GLU A 208 -4.02 -8.64 -48.34
CA GLU A 208 -3.73 -7.76 -49.49
C GLU A 208 -4.21 -6.30 -49.46
N PHE A 209 -3.28 -5.37 -49.18
CA PHE A 209 -2.63 -4.51 -50.18
C PHE A 209 -1.78 -3.45 -49.48
N LYS A 210 -0.48 -3.43 -49.80
CA LYS A 210 0.42 -2.30 -49.50
C LYS A 210 -0.13 -1.06 -50.20
N LYS A 211 -0.47 -0.04 -49.41
CA LYS A 211 -0.42 1.36 -49.84
C LYS A 211 0.31 2.12 -48.75
N GLU A 212 1.53 2.54 -49.06
CA GLU A 212 2.29 3.47 -48.23
C GLU A 212 1.51 4.79 -48.22
N GLU A 213 0.76 5.02 -47.15
CA GLU A 213 0.20 6.34 -46.86
C GLU A 213 1.32 7.19 -46.27
N GLU A 214 1.59 8.32 -46.93
CA GLU A 214 2.63 9.25 -46.50
C GLU A 214 2.33 9.76 -45.07
N PRO A 215 3.36 9.89 -44.22
CA PRO A 215 3.16 10.33 -42.85
C PRO A 215 2.51 11.71 -42.83
N VAL A 216 1.34 11.79 -42.20
CA VAL A 216 0.61 13.04 -41.95
C VAL A 216 1.51 13.95 -41.11
N ARG A 217 2.12 14.94 -41.77
CA ARG A 217 2.88 15.99 -41.09
C ARG A 217 1.88 16.99 -40.53
N ALA A 218 1.76 17.01 -39.21
CA ALA A 218 1.07 18.10 -38.52
C ALA A 218 1.97 19.34 -38.56
N GLU A 219 1.63 20.33 -39.39
CA GLU A 219 2.22 21.66 -39.33
C GLU A 219 1.64 22.39 -38.11
N LEU A 220 2.47 22.58 -37.09
CA LEU A 220 2.15 23.39 -35.92
C LEU A 220 2.60 24.83 -36.22
N GLU A 221 1.66 25.69 -36.62
CA GLU A 221 1.86 27.14 -36.62
C GLU A 221 1.87 27.61 -35.16
N ILE A 222 3.06 27.65 -34.56
CA ILE A 222 3.28 28.31 -33.28
C ILE A 222 3.28 29.81 -33.56
N GLY A 223 2.17 30.47 -33.22
CA GLY A 223 2.07 31.93 -33.24
C GLY A 223 3.23 32.54 -32.47
N ALA A 224 3.90 33.51 -33.09
CA ALA A 224 5.01 34.25 -32.51
C ALA A 224 4.51 35.13 -31.35
N GLU A 225 4.29 34.52 -30.18
CA GLU A 225 4.17 35.26 -28.93
C GLU A 225 5.56 35.46 -28.35
N GLU A 226 5.89 36.73 -28.09
CA GLU A 226 7.17 37.17 -27.55
C GLU A 226 7.45 36.48 -26.22
N ILE A 227 8.43 35.57 -26.21
CA ILE A 227 8.92 34.92 -25.00
C ILE A 227 9.60 36.00 -24.16
N LYS A 228 8.89 36.53 -23.15
CA LYS A 228 9.50 37.34 -22.10
C LYS A 228 10.39 36.45 -21.25
N ILE A 229 11.68 36.52 -21.52
CA ILE A 229 12.72 35.91 -20.68
C ILE A 229 12.74 36.70 -19.37
N VAL A 230 12.13 36.13 -18.32
CA VAL A 230 12.24 36.65 -16.97
C VAL A 230 13.59 36.17 -16.42
N ASN A 231 14.59 37.05 -16.45
CA ASN A 231 15.84 36.85 -15.73
C ASN A 231 15.56 36.95 -14.22
N TYR A 232 15.58 35.80 -13.54
CA TYR A 232 15.59 35.77 -12.08
C TYR A 232 17.01 36.13 -11.61
N GLY A 233 17.25 37.42 -11.41
CA GLY A 233 18.47 37.90 -10.77
C GLY A 233 18.59 37.35 -9.35
N GLU A 234 19.82 36.96 -8.98
CA GLU A 234 20.23 36.27 -7.75
C GLU A 234 20.04 37.07 -6.43
N GLU A 235 19.24 38.15 -6.42
CA GLU A 235 19.30 39.14 -5.33
C GLU A 235 18.21 39.02 -4.25
N ASN A 236 17.35 38.00 -4.28
CA ASN A 236 16.33 37.81 -3.24
C ASN A 236 16.25 36.35 -2.77
N LEU A 237 17.33 35.84 -2.18
CA LEU A 237 17.22 34.69 -1.30
C LEU A 237 16.51 35.13 -0.01
N PRO A 238 15.42 34.47 0.40
CA PRO A 238 14.77 34.78 1.67
C PRO A 238 15.76 34.53 2.81
N VAL A 239 15.95 35.55 3.65
CA VAL A 239 16.72 35.47 4.88
C VAL A 239 16.07 34.39 5.76
N VAL A 240 16.73 33.23 5.87
CA VAL A 240 16.31 32.16 6.77
C VAL A 240 16.43 32.69 8.19
N PRO A 241 15.32 32.78 8.96
CA PRO A 241 15.38 33.24 10.34
C PRO A 241 16.22 32.26 11.16
N GLU A 242 17.22 32.79 11.85
CA GLU A 242 18.13 32.09 12.73
C GLU A 242 17.33 31.39 13.84
N ILE A 243 17.20 30.06 13.73
CA ILE A 243 16.52 29.24 14.73
C ILE A 243 17.40 29.22 15.97
N LYS A 244 17.02 30.01 16.98
CA LYS A 244 17.64 29.94 18.31
C LYS A 244 17.40 28.55 18.89
N LEU A 245 18.46 27.76 19.00
CA LEU A 245 18.46 26.51 19.75
C LEU A 245 17.90 26.78 21.15
N GLN A 246 16.71 26.27 21.41
CA GLN A 246 16.15 26.23 22.75
C GLN A 246 16.90 25.18 23.57
N GLN A 247 17.14 25.56 24.82
CA GLN A 247 18.03 24.92 25.78
C GLN A 247 17.63 23.47 26.09
N GLU A 248 18.65 22.64 26.38
CA GLU A 248 18.51 21.27 26.86
C GLU A 248 17.48 21.16 28.01
N PRO A 249 16.57 20.19 27.97
CA PRO A 249 15.63 19.98 29.07
C PRO A 249 16.38 19.53 30.33
N GLU A 250 16.10 20.22 31.44
CA GLU A 250 16.61 19.88 32.76
C GLU A 250 16.23 18.44 33.15
N LYS A 251 17.22 17.78 33.74
CA LYS A 251 17.20 16.40 34.20
C LYS A 251 16.20 16.25 35.36
N ILE A 252 15.02 15.72 35.09
CA ILE A 252 14.02 15.39 36.10
C ILE A 252 14.44 14.08 36.79
N GLU A 253 14.74 14.15 38.09
CA GLU A 253 14.98 12.96 38.91
C GLU A 253 13.66 12.25 39.22
N PRO A 254 13.57 10.91 39.01
CA PRO A 254 12.35 10.16 39.26
C PRO A 254 12.08 10.02 40.76
N LYS A 255 10.91 10.48 41.19
CA LYS A 255 10.38 10.34 42.54
C LYS A 255 9.89 8.90 42.73
N ILE A 256 10.51 8.18 43.65
CA ILE A 256 10.21 6.78 43.97
C ILE A 256 8.91 6.72 44.80
N GLU A 257 7.88 6.07 44.28
CA GLU A 257 6.64 5.77 45.01
C GLU A 257 6.66 4.37 45.65
N PRO A 258 5.89 4.16 46.74
CA PRO A 258 5.98 2.96 47.56
C PRO A 258 5.28 1.73 46.97
N LYS A 259 5.92 0.60 47.24
CA LYS A 259 5.62 -0.78 46.84
C LYS A 259 4.20 -1.21 47.23
N ILE A 260 3.38 -1.57 46.25
CA ILE A 260 2.06 -2.20 46.43
C ILE A 260 2.21 -3.72 46.33
N GLU A 261 1.65 -4.46 47.29
CA GLU A 261 1.68 -5.92 47.34
C GLU A 261 0.70 -6.55 46.33
N PRO A 262 1.07 -7.66 45.66
CA PRO A 262 0.23 -8.29 44.64
C PRO A 262 -0.90 -9.12 45.27
N LYS A 263 -2.13 -8.91 44.78
CA LYS A 263 -3.26 -9.82 44.97
C LYS A 263 -3.25 -10.87 43.86
N THR A 264 -3.27 -12.14 44.26
CA THR A 264 -3.51 -13.31 43.41
C THR A 264 -4.92 -13.28 42.83
N GLU A 265 -5.03 -13.28 41.50
CA GLU A 265 -6.29 -13.37 40.77
C GLU A 265 -6.30 -14.62 39.89
N GLN A 266 -7.42 -15.34 39.93
CA GLN A 266 -7.62 -16.68 39.36
C GLN A 266 -7.83 -16.59 37.84
N LYS A 267 -7.20 -17.51 37.09
CA LYS A 267 -7.40 -17.71 35.65
C LYS A 267 -8.69 -18.49 35.40
N ASP A 268 -9.64 -17.88 34.70
CA ASP A 268 -10.70 -18.59 33.99
C ASP A 268 -10.32 -18.69 32.51
N GLU A 269 -10.30 -19.92 31.99
CA GLU A 269 -10.07 -20.25 30.59
C GLU A 269 -11.39 -20.19 29.83
N SER A 270 -11.61 -19.13 29.05
CA SER A 270 -12.65 -19.11 28.02
C SER A 270 -12.03 -18.75 26.68
N GLU A 271 -12.19 -19.64 25.71
CA GLU A 271 -11.74 -19.50 24.32
C GLU A 271 -12.42 -18.28 23.68
N GLU A 272 -11.65 -17.22 23.45
CA GLU A 272 -12.13 -15.96 22.89
C GLU A 272 -11.90 -15.94 21.37
N THR A 273 -12.97 -16.11 20.60
CA THR A 273 -12.99 -15.81 19.16
C THR A 273 -12.86 -14.29 18.97
N ILE A 274 -11.73 -13.85 18.40
CA ILE A 274 -11.45 -12.43 18.16
C ILE A 274 -12.19 -11.97 16.91
N ASP A 275 -13.18 -11.09 17.09
CA ASP A 275 -13.82 -10.32 16.03
C ASP A 275 -12.96 -9.09 15.71
N LEU A 276 -12.38 -9.04 14.50
CA LEU A 276 -11.46 -7.98 14.06
C LEU A 276 -12.16 -6.64 13.74
N GLY A 277 -13.46 -6.50 14.05
CA GLY A 277 -14.17 -5.22 14.00
C GLY A 277 -13.73 -4.17 15.03
N MET A 278 -12.77 -4.47 15.91
CA MET A 278 -12.32 -3.56 16.99
C MET A 278 -11.15 -2.63 16.65
N PHE A 279 -10.56 -2.71 15.45
CA PHE A 279 -9.60 -1.70 15.00
C PHE A 279 -10.33 -0.61 14.20
N LYS A 280 -11.00 0.30 14.92
CA LYS A 280 -11.55 1.56 14.41
C LYS A 280 -10.97 2.73 15.20
#